data_AF-A0A2V9Y6X6-F1
#
_entry.id   AF-A0A2V9Y6X6-F1
#
_cell.length_a   1.000
_cell.length_b   1.000
_cell.length_c   1.000
_cell.angle_alpha   90.00
_cell.angle_beta   90.00
_cell.angle_gamma   90.00
#
_symmetry.space_group_name_H-M   'P 1'
#
loop_
_entity.id
_entity.type
_entity.pdbx_description
1 polymer ?
#
loop_
_entity_poly.entity_id
_entity_poly.type
_entity_poly.pdbx_seq_one_letter_code
_entity_poly.pdbx_strand_id
1 'polypeptide(L)'
;MTDPHYLHTLGIPLLQGRNFSDADTDTSLPVALINRTLAQTYFPGEDPIGKQIRLGLPQPMVSSTAPSLRFTIIGVIGDAMNRGLTLPPAPQLTTLFRQTPDLNYGFKNLIVRTMLDPLQLAPPIGQQLHLLDADLPFAEVSTMNEIMQQQTSDRRYTTGLLILFAAFGLGLAAVGVYGVVSYIVAQRTNEIGLRMALGAQRSQIVGLVLRQGMEMAAAGAAVGLGGAWVLRKTISQLLFGISPADPATFVTAALVLIAFALTASLLPARRAAKVDPMVAMRYE
;
A
#
# COMPACT_ATOMS: atom_id res chain seq x y z
N MET A 1 -6.01 13.77 22.84
CA MET A 1 -7.00 14.40 23.73
C MET A 1 -8.34 14.35 23.05
N THR A 2 -9.41 14.05 23.77
CA THR A 2 -10.72 13.76 23.17
C THR A 2 -11.87 14.24 24.06
N ASP A 3 -13.10 14.18 23.56
CA ASP A 3 -14.32 14.30 24.36
C ASP A 3 -14.84 12.90 24.80
N PRO A 4 -15.89 12.82 25.65
CA PRO A 4 -16.46 11.54 26.08
C PRO A 4 -17.04 10.67 24.95
N HIS A 5 -17.52 11.28 23.86
CA HIS A 5 -18.17 10.57 22.75
C HIS A 5 -17.18 10.06 21.69
N TYR A 6 -15.89 10.39 21.80
CA TYR A 6 -14.87 10.06 20.83
C TYR A 6 -14.84 8.58 20.39
N LEU A 7 -14.95 7.65 21.33
CA LEU A 7 -14.97 6.21 21.01
C LEU A 7 -16.17 5.85 20.15
N HIS A 8 -17.35 6.36 20.49
CA HIS A 8 -18.57 6.14 19.71
C HIS A 8 -18.49 6.80 18.33
N THR A 9 -18.02 8.05 18.27
CA THR A 9 -17.85 8.81 17.03
C THR A 9 -16.86 8.15 16.07
N LEU A 10 -15.82 7.47 16.55
CA LEU A 10 -14.88 6.74 15.69
C LEU A 10 -15.16 5.23 15.59
N GLY A 11 -16.12 4.71 16.34
CA GLY A 11 -16.41 3.27 16.37
C GLY A 11 -15.30 2.44 17.01
N ILE A 12 -14.53 3.03 17.94
CA ILE A 12 -13.47 2.33 18.67
C ILE A 12 -14.11 1.55 19.82
N PRO A 13 -13.95 0.20 19.88
CA PRO A 13 -14.57 -0.59 20.94
C PRO A 13 -13.84 -0.40 22.27
N LEU A 14 -14.60 -0.35 23.37
CA LEU A 14 -14.08 -0.48 24.71
C LEU A 14 -13.90 -1.97 25.02
N LEU A 15 -12.71 -2.39 25.43
CA LEU A 15 -12.37 -3.79 25.70
C LEU A 15 -12.46 -4.14 27.19
N GLN A 16 -12.05 -3.21 28.06
CA GLN A 16 -12.00 -3.41 29.50
C GLN A 16 -12.18 -2.08 30.23
N GLY A 17 -12.76 -2.11 31.43
CA GLY A 17 -12.95 -0.92 32.28
C GLY A 17 -14.14 -0.07 31.83
N ARG A 18 -13.99 1.25 31.86
CA ARG A 18 -15.04 2.21 31.51
C ARG A 18 -14.55 3.26 30.52
N ASN A 19 -15.48 3.84 29.77
CA ASN A 19 -15.22 5.05 28.99
C ASN A 19 -15.19 6.29 29.90
N PHE A 20 -14.75 7.42 29.34
CA PHE A 20 -14.97 8.73 29.93
C PHE A 20 -16.45 9.02 30.13
N SER A 21 -16.75 9.81 31.15
CA SER A 21 -18.09 10.21 31.56
C SER A 21 -18.11 11.69 31.94
N ASP A 22 -19.29 12.25 32.12
CA ASP A 22 -19.42 13.64 32.58
C ASP A 22 -18.94 13.87 34.02
N ALA A 23 -18.79 12.80 34.81
CA ALA A 23 -18.19 12.87 36.15
C ALA A 23 -16.67 13.10 36.12
N ASP A 24 -16.01 12.88 34.97
CA ASP A 24 -14.57 13.11 34.80
C ASP A 24 -14.31 14.60 34.51
N THR A 25 -14.34 15.42 35.55
CA THR A 25 -14.13 16.87 35.51
C THR A 25 -12.65 17.25 35.63
N ASP A 26 -12.33 18.53 35.40
CA ASP A 26 -11.01 19.15 35.65
C ASP A 26 -10.55 19.07 37.11
N THR A 27 -11.49 19.02 38.05
CA THR A 27 -11.24 18.86 39.49
C THR A 27 -11.16 17.40 39.95
N SER A 28 -11.54 16.44 39.10
CA SER A 28 -11.47 15.02 39.41
C SER A 28 -10.07 14.44 39.21
N LEU A 29 -9.86 13.18 39.59
CA LEU A 29 -8.61 12.48 39.31
C LEU A 29 -8.36 12.48 37.78
N PRO A 30 -7.17 12.86 37.30
CA PRO A 30 -6.87 12.78 35.89
C PRO A 30 -6.93 11.34 35.40
N VAL A 31 -7.73 11.09 34.37
CA VAL A 31 -7.99 9.75 33.84
C VAL A 31 -7.54 9.63 32.39
N ALA A 32 -7.19 8.41 32.01
CA ALA A 32 -6.83 8.09 30.63
C ALA A 32 -7.31 6.70 30.21
N LEU A 33 -7.49 6.57 28.90
CA LEU A 33 -7.71 5.31 28.21
C LEU A 33 -6.41 4.92 27.49
N ILE A 34 -6.11 3.63 27.47
CA ILE A 34 -4.97 3.09 26.73
C ILE A 34 -5.46 2.12 25.65
N ASN A 35 -4.77 2.03 24.52
CA ASN A 35 -5.08 0.99 23.56
C ASN A 35 -4.53 -0.38 23.98
N ARG A 36 -5.04 -1.44 23.34
CA ARG A 36 -4.58 -2.82 23.55
C ARG A 36 -3.08 -2.97 23.35
N THR A 37 -2.47 -2.35 22.33
CA THR A 37 -1.01 -2.43 22.14
C THR A 37 -0.25 -1.90 23.35
N LEU A 38 -0.63 -0.75 23.91
CA LEU A 38 0.04 -0.19 25.10
C LEU A 38 -0.11 -1.13 26.30
N ALA A 39 -1.33 -1.62 26.54
CA ALA A 39 -1.60 -2.56 27.64
C ALA A 39 -0.69 -3.79 27.57
N GLN A 40 -0.59 -4.43 26.39
CA GLN A 40 0.24 -5.62 26.19
C GLN A 40 1.74 -5.33 26.29
N THR A 41 2.17 -4.15 25.85
CA THR A 41 3.59 -3.78 25.83
C THR A 41 4.13 -3.43 27.22
N TYR A 42 3.35 -2.67 28.01
CA TYR A 42 3.81 -2.10 29.28
C TYR A 42 3.23 -2.80 30.53
N PHE A 43 2.16 -3.57 30.38
CA PHE A 43 1.53 -4.33 31.47
C PHE A 43 1.34 -5.81 31.08
N PRO A 44 2.41 -6.52 30.67
CA PRO A 44 2.29 -7.90 30.22
C PRO A 44 1.81 -8.81 31.36
N GLY A 45 0.63 -9.41 31.20
CA GLY A 45 0.05 -10.35 32.17
C GLY A 45 -0.54 -9.70 33.42
N GLU A 46 -0.65 -8.37 33.47
CA GLU A 46 -1.22 -7.63 34.60
C GLU A 46 -2.46 -6.84 34.16
N ASP A 47 -3.39 -6.58 35.09
CA ASP A 47 -4.50 -5.67 34.83
C ASP A 47 -4.01 -4.20 34.85
N PRO A 48 -4.08 -3.47 33.73
CA PRO A 48 -3.63 -2.08 33.69
C PRO A 48 -4.61 -1.11 34.40
N ILE A 49 -5.86 -1.52 34.65
CA ILE A 49 -6.88 -0.63 35.21
C ILE A 49 -6.49 -0.20 36.64
N GLY A 50 -6.66 1.09 36.94
CA GLY A 50 -6.32 1.70 38.23
C GLY A 50 -4.84 2.06 38.38
N LYS A 51 -3.96 1.58 37.50
CA LYS A 51 -2.53 1.97 37.50
C LYS A 51 -2.36 3.38 36.95
N GLN A 52 -1.24 4.02 37.32
CA GLN A 52 -0.93 5.38 36.90
C GLN A 52 0.17 5.43 35.84
N ILE A 53 -0.04 6.21 34.78
CA ILE A 53 0.96 6.54 33.77
C ILE A 53 1.39 7.99 33.98
N ARG A 54 2.69 8.22 34.01
CA ARG A 54 3.26 9.56 34.06
C ARG A 54 3.68 9.98 32.66
N LEU A 55 3.05 11.02 32.13
CA LEU A 55 3.42 11.57 30.83
C LEU A 55 4.61 12.53 31.00
N GLY A 56 5.71 12.24 30.30
CA GLY A 56 6.82 13.18 30.16
C GLY A 56 6.45 14.27 29.16
N LEU A 57 6.66 15.54 29.50
CA LEU A 57 6.46 16.64 28.56
C LEU A 57 7.56 16.64 27.49
N PRO A 58 7.24 16.90 26.21
CA PRO A 58 8.25 16.98 25.16
C PRO A 58 9.23 18.14 25.38
N GLN A 59 10.53 17.89 25.25
CA GLN A 59 11.58 18.93 25.27
C GLN A 59 11.56 19.67 23.91
N PRO A 60 11.62 21.02 23.86
CA PRO A 60 12.44 21.89 24.72
C PRO A 60 11.65 22.78 25.70
N MET A 61 10.35 22.54 25.92
CA MET A 61 9.47 23.49 26.63
C MET A 61 9.28 23.21 28.13
N VAL A 62 10.20 22.50 28.77
CA VAL A 62 10.16 22.31 30.21
C VAL A 62 10.92 23.46 30.87
N SER A 63 10.22 24.51 31.29
CA SER A 63 10.64 25.16 32.53
C SER A 63 10.62 24.06 33.60
N SER A 64 11.71 23.91 34.33
CA SER A 64 12.04 22.82 35.28
C SER A 64 11.03 22.60 36.42
N THR A 65 9.85 23.21 36.34
CA THR A 65 8.78 23.27 37.33
C THR A 65 7.43 22.79 36.80
N ALA A 66 7.28 22.43 35.52
CA ALA A 66 6.01 21.89 35.02
C ALA A 66 5.73 20.50 35.64
N PRO A 67 4.63 20.31 36.39
CA PRO A 67 4.35 19.06 37.06
C PRO A 67 4.13 17.95 36.03
N SER A 68 4.87 16.85 36.17
CA SER A 68 4.62 15.66 35.36
C SER A 68 3.19 15.17 35.61
N LEU A 69 2.29 15.26 34.62
CA LEU A 69 0.92 14.82 34.78
C LEU A 69 0.88 13.29 34.93
N ARG A 70 0.19 12.83 35.98
CA ARG A 70 -0.10 11.42 36.25
C ARG A 70 -1.56 11.16 35.89
N PHE A 71 -1.79 10.17 35.04
CA PHE A 71 -3.12 9.74 34.64
C PHE A 71 -3.40 8.36 35.18
N THR A 72 -4.58 8.17 35.75
CA THR A 72 -5.07 6.85 36.16
C THR A 72 -5.73 6.18 34.95
N ILE A 73 -5.31 4.95 34.65
CA ILE A 73 -5.89 4.16 33.56
C ILE A 73 -7.28 3.69 34.00
N ILE A 74 -8.32 4.07 33.27
CA ILE A 74 -9.71 3.70 33.58
C ILE A 74 -10.30 2.69 32.60
N GLY A 75 -9.63 2.45 31.47
CA GLY A 75 -10.09 1.51 30.47
C GLY A 75 -9.09 1.22 29.37
N VAL A 76 -9.29 0.08 28.73
CA VAL A 76 -8.53 -0.39 27.57
C VAL A 76 -9.44 -0.33 26.35
N ILE A 77 -9.00 0.35 25.30
CA ILE A 77 -9.73 0.49 24.03
C ILE A 77 -9.10 -0.36 22.93
N GLY A 78 -9.88 -0.65 21.89
CA GLY A 78 -9.40 -1.30 20.67
C GLY A 78 -8.31 -0.49 19.99
N ASP A 79 -7.44 -1.18 19.27
CA ASP A 79 -6.38 -0.52 18.51
C ASP A 79 -6.96 0.24 17.31
N ALA A 80 -6.57 1.52 17.20
CA ALA A 80 -6.82 2.34 16.03
C ALA A 80 -5.53 2.49 15.22
N MET A 81 -5.66 2.73 13.90
CA MET A 81 -4.52 2.98 13.01
C MET A 81 -3.94 4.38 13.28
N ASN A 82 -3.13 4.49 14.34
CA ASN A 82 -2.62 5.76 14.87
C ASN A 82 -1.28 6.21 14.28
N ARG A 83 -0.60 5.36 13.49
CA ARG A 83 0.64 5.68 12.77
C ARG A 83 0.51 5.65 11.25
N GLY A 84 -0.70 5.48 10.75
CA GLY A 84 -0.99 5.25 9.33
C GLY A 84 -1.55 3.85 9.06
N LEU A 85 -2.07 3.64 7.86
CA LEU A 85 -2.85 2.44 7.49
C LEU A 85 -2.01 1.16 7.33
N THR A 86 -0.70 1.29 7.12
CA THR A 86 0.20 0.18 6.79
C THR A 86 1.15 -0.19 7.93
N LEU A 87 1.13 0.57 9.02
CA LEU A 87 1.96 0.32 10.19
C LEU A 87 1.13 -0.36 11.28
N PRO A 88 1.71 -1.29 12.05
CA PRO A 88 1.02 -1.84 13.20
C PRO A 88 0.66 -0.71 14.18
N PRO A 89 -0.50 -0.81 14.86
CA PRO A 89 -0.90 0.17 15.86
C PRO A 89 0.18 0.32 16.93
N ALA A 90 0.58 1.56 17.24
CA ALA A 90 1.54 1.83 18.30
C ALA A 90 0.85 2.02 19.66
N PRO A 91 1.58 1.92 20.78
CA PRO A 91 1.09 2.29 22.09
C PRO A 91 0.50 3.72 22.09
N GLN A 92 -0.74 3.86 22.55
CA GLN A 92 -1.48 5.12 22.57
C GLN A 92 -2.12 5.36 23.93
N LEU A 93 -1.93 6.58 24.43
CA LEU A 93 -2.62 7.13 25.58
C LEU A 93 -3.63 8.17 25.08
N THR A 94 -4.90 7.98 25.43
CA THR A 94 -5.99 8.90 25.11
C THR A 94 -6.47 9.56 26.39
N THR A 95 -6.43 10.89 26.43
CA THR A 95 -6.82 11.71 27.60
C THR A 95 -8.04 12.57 27.28
N LEU A 96 -8.75 12.99 28.33
CA LEU A 96 -9.91 13.87 28.19
C LEU A 96 -9.48 15.33 28.05
N PHE A 97 -10.00 16.03 27.04
CA PHE A 97 -9.63 17.41 26.72
C PHE A 97 -9.89 18.36 27.90
N ARG A 98 -11.07 18.27 28.53
CA ARG A 98 -11.46 19.14 29.67
C ARG A 98 -10.56 19.01 30.91
N GLN A 99 -9.88 17.87 31.08
CA GLN A 99 -8.96 17.66 32.22
C GLN A 99 -7.56 18.20 31.96
N THR A 100 -7.23 18.50 30.70
CA THR A 100 -5.87 18.85 30.31
C THR A 100 -5.82 19.98 29.27
N PRO A 101 -6.62 21.06 29.42
CA PRO A 101 -6.70 22.10 28.39
C PRO A 101 -5.34 22.71 28.06
N ASP A 102 -4.43 22.78 29.05
CA ASP A 102 -3.09 23.37 28.91
C ASP A 102 -2.10 22.50 28.11
N LEU A 103 -2.40 21.20 27.90
CA LEU A 103 -1.63 20.34 26.99
C LEU A 103 -2.03 20.60 25.53
N ASN A 104 -2.18 21.88 25.18
CA ASN A 104 -2.72 22.36 23.92
C ASN A 104 -1.67 22.31 22.81
N TYR A 105 -1.32 21.10 22.36
CA TYR A 105 -0.43 20.91 21.23
C TYR A 105 -1.23 20.67 19.95
N GLY A 106 -0.91 21.42 18.88
CA GLY A 106 -1.38 21.20 17.51
C GLY A 106 -2.82 21.63 17.20
N PHE A 107 -3.24 21.37 15.97
CA PHE A 107 -4.60 21.62 15.48
C PHE A 107 -5.62 20.73 16.20
N LYS A 108 -6.81 21.29 16.48
CA LYS A 108 -7.93 20.54 17.04
C LYS A 108 -8.92 20.25 15.93
N ASN A 109 -9.24 18.97 15.78
CA ASN A 109 -10.20 18.52 14.79
C ASN A 109 -11.53 18.24 15.48
N LEU A 110 -12.60 18.82 14.94
CA LEU A 110 -13.96 18.43 15.29
C LEU A 110 -14.36 17.25 14.42
N ILE A 111 -14.68 16.12 15.03
CA ILE A 111 -15.10 14.91 14.32
C ILE A 111 -16.60 14.74 14.54
N VAL A 112 -17.35 14.65 13.45
CA VAL A 112 -18.80 14.47 13.49
C VAL A 112 -19.17 13.19 12.75
N ARG A 113 -19.97 12.34 13.40
CA ARG A 113 -20.58 11.15 12.78
C ARG A 113 -22.03 11.47 12.44
N THR A 114 -22.42 11.20 11.20
CA THR A 114 -23.75 11.50 10.67
C THR A 114 -24.21 10.41 9.70
N MET A 115 -25.52 10.24 9.55
CA MET A 115 -26.15 9.40 8.53
C MET A 115 -26.55 10.19 7.27
N LEU A 116 -26.51 11.53 7.33
CA LEU A 116 -26.74 12.42 6.20
C LEU A 116 -25.47 12.57 5.36
N ASP A 117 -25.58 13.22 4.21
CA ASP A 117 -24.42 13.66 3.44
C ASP A 117 -23.53 14.58 4.32
N PRO A 118 -22.29 14.17 4.67
CA PRO A 118 -21.44 14.92 5.59
C PRO A 118 -21.12 16.33 5.10
N LEU A 119 -21.04 16.54 3.78
CA LEU A 119 -20.72 17.83 3.20
C LEU A 119 -21.88 18.82 3.30
N GLN A 120 -23.12 18.34 3.37
CA GLN A 120 -24.29 19.20 3.61
C GLN A 120 -24.38 19.70 5.05
N LEU A 121 -23.73 19.02 6.00
CA LEU A 121 -23.66 19.45 7.39
C LEU A 121 -22.53 20.46 7.65
N ALA A 122 -21.61 20.64 6.72
CA ALA A 122 -20.50 21.56 6.89
C ALA A 122 -20.92 23.04 7.00
N PRO A 123 -21.78 23.59 6.11
CA PRO A 123 -22.22 24.98 6.23
C PRO A 123 -22.94 25.32 7.55
N PRO A 124 -23.93 24.54 8.05
CA PRO A 124 -24.60 24.87 9.30
C PRO A 124 -23.67 24.74 10.52
N ILE A 125 -22.72 23.80 10.52
CA ILE A 125 -21.69 23.70 11.57
C ILE A 125 -20.78 24.93 11.54
N GLY A 126 -20.32 25.34 10.36
CA GLY A 126 -19.49 26.53 10.19
C GLY A 126 -20.18 27.80 10.70
N GLN A 127 -21.48 27.97 10.42
CA GLN A 127 -22.25 29.10 10.95
C GLN A 127 -22.31 29.10 12.49
N GLN A 128 -22.54 27.94 13.11
CA GLN A 128 -22.55 27.83 14.57
C GLN A 128 -21.18 28.11 15.19
N LEU A 129 -20.09 27.64 14.57
CA LEU A 129 -18.73 27.93 15.01
C LEU A 129 -18.42 29.43 14.89
N HIS A 130 -18.82 30.07 13.80
CA HIS A 130 -18.61 31.50 13.59
C HIS A 130 -19.39 32.37 14.57
N LEU A 131 -20.56 31.92 15.04
CA LEU A 131 -21.33 32.58 16.10
C LEU A 131 -20.66 32.46 17.48
N LEU A 132 -19.94 31.36 17.73
CA LEU A 132 -19.18 31.16 18.96
C LEU A 132 -17.91 32.01 18.98
N ASP A 133 -17.18 32.00 17.87
CA ASP A 133 -15.95 32.76 17.69
C ASP A 133 -15.67 32.95 16.18
N ALA A 134 -15.67 34.20 15.73
CA ALA A 134 -15.52 34.56 14.33
C ALA A 134 -14.09 34.31 13.80
N ASP A 135 -13.09 34.24 14.68
CA ASP A 135 -11.69 34.06 14.34
C ASP A 135 -11.30 32.57 14.23
N LEU A 136 -12.21 31.64 14.54
CA LEU A 136 -11.95 30.21 14.39
C LEU A 136 -11.85 29.81 12.90
N PRO A 137 -10.72 29.22 12.48
CA PRO A 137 -10.55 28.79 11.10
C PRO A 137 -11.46 27.59 10.80
N PHE A 138 -12.48 27.80 9.95
CA PHE A 138 -13.35 26.76 9.41
C PHE A 138 -13.03 26.50 7.93
N ALA A 139 -11.79 26.09 7.65
CA ALA A 139 -11.28 26.02 6.28
C ALA A 139 -11.12 24.58 5.73
N GLU A 140 -10.85 23.60 6.60
CA GLU A 140 -10.47 22.26 6.15
C GLU A 140 -11.52 21.23 6.56
N VAL A 141 -12.62 21.22 5.81
CA VAL A 141 -13.66 20.19 5.94
C VAL A 141 -13.31 19.03 5.01
N SER A 142 -13.17 17.84 5.57
CA SER A 142 -12.94 16.62 4.80
C SER A 142 -13.73 15.46 5.39
N THR A 143 -14.31 14.65 4.52
CA THR A 143 -14.96 13.41 4.92
C THR A 143 -13.92 12.37 5.31
N MET A 144 -14.30 11.41 6.18
CA MET A 144 -13.39 10.31 6.51
C MET A 144 -13.00 9.49 5.26
N ASN A 145 -13.87 9.42 4.25
CA ASN A 145 -13.58 8.79 2.98
C ASN A 145 -12.50 9.53 2.19
N GLU A 146 -12.56 10.86 2.12
CA GLU A 146 -11.52 11.68 1.48
C GLU A 146 -10.19 11.55 2.21
N ILE A 147 -10.19 11.57 3.55
CA ILE A 147 -8.97 11.38 4.35
C ILE A 147 -8.36 9.99 4.07
N MET A 148 -9.17 8.93 4.02
CA MET A 148 -8.71 7.59 3.65
C MET A 148 -8.18 7.54 2.20
N GLN A 149 -8.83 8.26 1.27
CA GLN A 149 -8.37 8.34 -0.11
C GLN A 149 -7.05 9.09 -0.23
N GLN A 150 -6.87 10.24 0.42
CA GLN A 150 -5.62 11.01 0.42
C GLN A 150 -4.45 10.19 0.95
N GLN A 151 -4.65 9.43 2.03
CA GLN A 151 -3.66 8.46 2.55
C GLN A 151 -3.29 7.36 1.54
N THR A 152 -4.15 7.10 0.55
CA THR A 152 -3.93 6.10 -0.51
C THR A 152 -3.52 6.73 -1.85
N SER A 153 -3.74 8.03 -2.07
CA SER A 153 -3.61 8.71 -3.37
C SER A 153 -2.16 8.82 -3.84
N ASP A 154 -1.21 9.11 -2.95
CA ASP A 154 0.23 9.12 -3.29
C ASP A 154 0.67 7.79 -3.92
N ARG A 155 0.08 6.69 -3.45
CA ARG A 155 0.38 5.35 -3.92
C ARG A 155 -0.07 5.10 -5.35
N ARG A 156 -1.15 5.75 -5.82
CA ARG A 156 -1.70 5.55 -7.17
C ARG A 156 -0.77 6.14 -8.23
N TYR A 157 -0.17 7.30 -7.98
CA TYR A 157 0.78 7.94 -8.89
C TYR A 157 2.04 7.08 -9.08
N THR A 158 2.67 6.64 -7.99
CA THR A 158 3.86 5.77 -8.07
C THR A 158 3.54 4.45 -8.74
N THR A 159 2.39 3.84 -8.42
CA THR A 159 1.94 2.58 -9.07
C THR A 159 1.73 2.79 -10.56
N GLY A 160 1.12 3.90 -10.98
CA GLY A 160 0.94 4.26 -12.38
C GLY A 160 2.27 4.38 -13.14
N LEU A 161 3.26 5.05 -12.56
CA LEU A 161 4.61 5.17 -13.14
C LEU A 161 5.31 3.81 -13.25
N LEU A 162 5.20 2.95 -12.23
CA LEU A 162 5.77 1.61 -12.26
C LEU A 162 5.12 0.73 -13.33
N ILE A 163 3.79 0.80 -13.48
CA ILE A 163 3.06 0.11 -14.57
C ILE A 163 3.56 0.61 -15.92
N LEU A 164 3.75 1.92 -16.09
CA LEU A 164 4.27 2.49 -17.32
C LEU A 164 5.69 1.99 -17.63
N PHE A 165 6.60 2.00 -16.66
CA PHE A 165 7.95 1.46 -16.82
C PHE A 165 7.93 -0.04 -17.13
N ALA A 166 7.08 -0.82 -16.47
CA ALA A 166 6.91 -2.24 -16.74
C ALA A 166 6.40 -2.47 -18.18
N ALA A 167 5.46 -1.65 -18.66
CA ALA A 167 4.97 -1.71 -20.04
C ALA A 167 6.07 -1.40 -21.07
N PHE A 168 6.89 -0.36 -20.81
CA PHE A 168 8.05 -0.07 -21.66
C PHE A 168 9.09 -1.20 -21.65
N GLY A 169 9.39 -1.76 -20.48
CA GLY A 169 10.30 -2.90 -20.35
C GLY A 169 9.80 -4.13 -21.12
N LEU A 170 8.50 -4.45 -21.01
CA LEU A 170 7.85 -5.51 -21.79
C LEU A 170 7.91 -5.24 -23.29
N GLY A 171 7.66 -3.99 -23.72
CA GLY A 171 7.78 -3.59 -25.12
C GLY A 171 9.20 -3.77 -25.67
N LEU A 172 10.21 -3.31 -24.92
CA LEU A 172 11.62 -3.46 -25.30
C LEU A 172 12.02 -4.95 -25.38
N ALA A 173 11.58 -5.75 -24.41
CA ALA A 173 11.80 -7.19 -24.40
C ALA A 173 11.14 -7.88 -25.61
N ALA A 174 9.91 -7.50 -25.95
CA ALA A 174 9.19 -8.03 -27.12
C ALA A 174 9.92 -7.71 -28.43
N VAL A 175 10.40 -6.47 -28.59
CA VAL A 175 11.21 -6.06 -29.76
C VAL A 175 12.52 -6.85 -29.82
N GLY A 176 13.20 -7.04 -28.68
CA GLY A 176 14.42 -7.83 -28.60
C GLY A 176 14.22 -9.29 -29.00
N VAL A 177 13.21 -9.96 -28.42
CA VAL A 177 12.85 -11.34 -28.75
C VAL A 177 12.47 -11.46 -30.23
N TYR A 178 11.63 -10.54 -30.74
CA TYR A 178 11.27 -10.51 -32.16
C TYR A 178 12.51 -10.37 -33.05
N GLY A 179 13.43 -9.46 -32.73
CA GLY A 179 14.65 -9.22 -33.49
C GLY A 179 15.56 -10.45 -33.55
N VAL A 180 15.86 -11.04 -32.39
CA VAL A 180 16.71 -12.23 -32.30
C VAL A 180 16.08 -13.43 -32.99
N VAL A 181 14.79 -13.69 -32.78
CA VAL A 181 14.09 -14.81 -33.42
C VAL A 181 13.98 -14.60 -34.93
N SER A 182 13.67 -13.38 -35.39
CA SER A 182 13.63 -13.06 -36.82
C SER A 182 15.00 -13.23 -37.49
N TYR A 183 16.07 -12.84 -36.80
CA TYR A 183 17.44 -13.02 -37.29
C TYR A 183 17.81 -14.51 -37.43
N ILE A 184 17.50 -15.32 -36.41
CA ILE A 184 17.73 -16.77 -36.44
C ILE A 184 16.93 -17.43 -37.58
N VAL A 185 15.67 -17.03 -37.76
CA VAL A 185 14.84 -17.52 -38.87
C VAL A 185 15.45 -17.15 -40.21
N ALA A 186 15.89 -15.90 -40.39
CA ALA A 186 16.51 -15.44 -41.63
C ALA A 186 17.79 -16.23 -41.95
N GLN A 187 18.64 -16.47 -40.94
CA GLN A 187 19.88 -17.24 -41.10
C GLN A 187 19.63 -18.72 -41.43
N ARG A 188 18.48 -19.27 -41.00
CA ARG A 188 18.09 -20.67 -41.24
C ARG A 188 17.10 -20.86 -42.39
N THR A 189 16.87 -19.83 -43.21
CA THR A 189 15.89 -19.88 -44.31
C THR A 189 16.16 -21.06 -45.27
N ASN A 190 17.43 -21.34 -45.59
CA ASN A 190 17.82 -22.44 -46.48
C ASN A 190 17.54 -23.82 -45.86
N GLU A 191 17.85 -24.02 -44.57
CA GLU A 191 17.52 -25.26 -43.86
C GLU A 191 16.01 -25.48 -43.75
N ILE A 192 15.27 -24.40 -43.47
CA ILE A 192 13.80 -24.42 -43.38
C ILE A 192 13.20 -24.75 -44.76
N GLY A 193 13.73 -24.17 -45.83
CA GLY A 193 13.33 -24.45 -47.21
C GLY A 193 13.59 -25.91 -47.61
N LEU A 194 14.77 -26.45 -47.26
CA LEU A 194 15.09 -27.87 -47.50
C LEU A 194 14.17 -28.80 -46.71
N ARG A 195 13.90 -28.53 -45.43
CA ARG A 195 12.96 -29.33 -44.62
C ARG A 195 11.54 -29.29 -45.18
N MET A 196 11.09 -28.13 -45.65
CA MET A 196 9.77 -28.01 -46.30
C MET A 196 9.73 -28.77 -47.63
N ALA A 197 10.79 -28.74 -48.43
CA ALA A 197 10.89 -29.54 -49.66
C ALA A 197 10.90 -31.05 -49.39
N LEU A 198 11.44 -31.48 -48.25
CA LEU A 198 11.39 -32.86 -47.75
C LEU A 198 10.04 -33.25 -47.11
N GLY A 199 9.04 -32.36 -47.11
CA GLY A 199 7.68 -32.65 -46.64
C GLY A 199 7.38 -32.27 -45.19
N ALA A 200 8.23 -31.49 -44.52
CA ALA A 200 7.94 -31.00 -43.17
C ALA A 200 6.68 -30.12 -43.16
N GLN A 201 5.81 -30.34 -42.17
CA GLN A 201 4.60 -29.55 -42.00
C GLN A 201 4.91 -28.16 -41.44
N ARG A 202 4.15 -27.15 -41.88
CA ARG A 202 4.27 -25.76 -41.39
C ARG A 202 4.16 -25.64 -39.86
N SER A 203 3.37 -26.51 -39.22
CA SER A 203 3.23 -26.61 -37.76
C SER A 203 4.55 -26.99 -37.05
N GLN A 204 5.37 -27.85 -37.66
CA GLN A 204 6.66 -28.27 -37.12
C GLN A 204 7.67 -27.12 -37.14
N ILE A 205 7.65 -26.29 -38.19
CA ILE A 205 8.48 -25.08 -38.28
C ILE A 205 8.05 -24.03 -37.26
N VAL A 206 6.73 -23.79 -37.12
CA VAL A 206 6.20 -22.88 -36.10
C VAL A 206 6.60 -23.34 -34.70
N GLY A 207 6.44 -24.63 -34.38
CA GLY A 207 6.81 -25.19 -33.08
C GLY A 207 8.30 -25.02 -32.76
N LEU A 208 9.18 -25.20 -33.75
CA LEU A 208 10.62 -25.03 -33.58
C LEU A 208 11.00 -23.57 -33.25
N VAL A 209 10.40 -22.62 -33.96
CA VAL A 209 10.65 -21.18 -33.74
C VAL A 209 10.07 -20.71 -32.41
N LEU A 210 8.86 -21.16 -32.07
CA LEU A 210 8.24 -20.86 -30.76
C LEU A 210 9.07 -21.42 -29.61
N ARG A 211 9.61 -22.64 -29.74
CA ARG A 211 10.47 -23.23 -28.72
C ARG A 211 11.73 -22.39 -28.46
N GLN A 212 12.38 -21.89 -29.50
CA GLN A 212 13.54 -21.00 -29.34
C GLN A 212 13.17 -19.69 -28.63
N GLY A 213 12.04 -19.07 -29.02
CA GLY A 213 11.55 -17.87 -28.32
C GLY A 213 11.23 -18.15 -26.84
N MET A 214 10.63 -19.31 -26.56
CA MET A 214 10.27 -19.74 -25.20
C MET A 214 11.48 -20.08 -24.33
N GLU A 215 12.54 -20.69 -24.88
CA GLU A 215 13.78 -20.97 -24.14
C GLU A 215 14.46 -19.67 -23.70
N MET A 216 14.52 -18.65 -24.58
CA MET A 216 15.02 -17.32 -24.23
C MET A 216 14.15 -16.62 -23.18
N ALA A 217 12.83 -16.72 -23.32
CA ALA A 217 11.88 -16.14 -22.36
C ALA A 217 11.99 -16.79 -20.98
N ALA A 218 12.11 -18.12 -20.92
CA ALA A 218 12.27 -18.87 -19.68
C ALA A 218 13.59 -18.51 -18.98
N ALA A 219 14.70 -18.40 -19.73
CA ALA A 219 15.98 -17.98 -19.18
C ALA A 219 15.91 -16.54 -18.64
N GLY A 220 15.34 -15.61 -19.41
CA GLY A 220 15.15 -14.23 -18.98
C GLY A 220 14.23 -14.11 -17.75
N ALA A 221 13.13 -14.87 -17.72
CA ALA A 221 12.24 -14.91 -16.57
C ALA A 221 12.93 -15.49 -15.33
N ALA A 222 13.71 -16.56 -15.46
CA ALA A 222 14.46 -17.13 -14.34
C ALA A 222 15.46 -16.12 -13.74
N VAL A 223 16.23 -15.43 -14.60
CA VAL A 223 17.16 -14.37 -14.16
C VAL A 223 16.41 -13.19 -13.53
N GLY A 224 15.33 -12.72 -14.15
CA GLY A 224 14.52 -11.61 -13.65
C GLY A 224 13.85 -11.90 -12.31
N LEU A 225 13.23 -13.07 -12.17
CA LEU A 225 12.61 -13.52 -10.92
C LEU A 225 13.65 -13.74 -9.83
N GLY A 226 14.83 -14.29 -10.17
CA GLY A 226 15.95 -14.42 -9.26
C GLY A 226 16.46 -13.06 -8.77
N GLY A 227 16.63 -12.10 -9.67
CA GLY A 227 17.00 -10.72 -9.35
C GLY A 227 15.96 -10.04 -8.45
N ALA A 228 14.68 -10.16 -8.80
CA ALA A 228 13.57 -9.64 -8.00
C ALA A 228 13.54 -10.27 -6.60
N TRP A 229 13.77 -11.57 -6.50
CA TRP A 229 13.86 -12.27 -5.21
C TRP A 229 14.98 -11.70 -4.34
N VAL A 230 16.17 -11.46 -4.89
CA VAL A 230 17.31 -10.88 -4.14
C VAL A 230 17.01 -9.44 -3.71
N LEU A 231 16.47 -8.61 -4.60
CA LEU A 231 16.19 -7.20 -4.32
C LEU A 231 15.00 -6.96 -3.40
N ARG A 232 14.13 -7.96 -3.19
CA ARG A 232 12.89 -7.82 -2.42
C ARG A 232 13.11 -7.25 -1.02
N LYS A 233 14.21 -7.61 -0.36
CA LYS A 233 14.51 -7.16 1.01
C LYS A 233 14.87 -5.67 1.05
N THR A 234 15.66 -5.20 0.08
CA THR A 234 16.02 -3.80 -0.06
C THR A 234 14.79 -2.96 -0.39
N ILE A 235 13.96 -3.47 -1.31
CA ILE A 235 12.71 -2.83 -1.72
C ILE A 235 11.67 -2.86 -0.58
N SER A 236 11.64 -3.89 0.27
CA SER A 236 10.70 -3.97 1.41
C SER A 236 10.88 -2.85 2.44
N GLN A 237 12.05 -2.22 2.51
CA GLN A 237 12.26 -1.04 3.36
C GLN A 237 11.52 0.19 2.83
N LEU A 238 11.17 0.19 1.54
CA LEU A 238 10.40 1.23 0.86
C LEU A 238 8.91 0.87 0.77
N LEU A 239 8.55 -0.43 0.82
CA LEU A 239 7.16 -0.90 0.79
C LEU A 239 6.64 -1.16 2.21
N PHE A 240 5.88 -0.22 2.76
CA PHE A 240 5.15 -0.44 4.01
C PHE A 240 3.89 -1.29 3.80
N GLY A 241 3.77 -2.37 4.57
CA GLY A 241 2.52 -3.14 4.72
C GLY A 241 2.17 -4.15 3.62
N ILE A 242 3.10 -4.49 2.71
CA ILE A 242 2.92 -5.60 1.75
C ILE A 242 3.97 -6.66 2.04
N SER A 243 3.58 -7.94 2.07
CA SER A 243 4.55 -9.02 2.13
C SER A 243 5.46 -8.96 0.89
N PRO A 244 6.79 -8.79 1.04
CA PRO A 244 7.70 -8.66 -0.10
C PRO A 244 7.88 -9.97 -0.88
N ALA A 245 7.25 -11.06 -0.45
CA ALA A 245 7.31 -12.38 -1.07
C ALA A 245 5.90 -12.95 -1.25
N ASP A 246 5.01 -12.23 -1.94
CA ASP A 246 3.72 -12.77 -2.37
C ASP A 246 3.91 -13.69 -3.60
N PRO A 247 3.69 -15.02 -3.46
CA PRO A 247 3.87 -15.95 -4.57
C PRO A 247 2.95 -15.65 -5.76
N ALA A 248 1.75 -15.12 -5.52
CA ALA A 248 0.79 -14.83 -6.58
C ALA A 248 1.36 -13.75 -7.53
N THR A 249 2.01 -12.72 -6.99
CA THR A 249 2.66 -11.67 -7.79
C THR A 249 3.76 -12.23 -8.69
N PHE A 250 4.64 -13.10 -8.17
CA PHE A 250 5.72 -13.71 -8.96
C PHE A 250 5.20 -14.63 -10.06
N VAL A 251 4.19 -15.46 -9.76
CA VAL A 251 3.55 -16.35 -10.74
C VAL A 251 2.86 -15.54 -11.84
N THR A 252 2.14 -14.48 -11.47
CA THR A 252 1.45 -13.62 -12.43
C THR A 252 2.44 -12.92 -13.35
N ALA A 253 3.55 -12.39 -12.81
CA ALA A 253 4.62 -11.78 -13.61
C ALA A 253 5.25 -12.77 -14.61
N ALA A 254 5.52 -14.01 -14.17
CA ALA A 254 6.06 -15.06 -15.03
C ALA A 254 5.10 -15.40 -16.18
N LEU A 255 3.81 -15.54 -15.90
CA LEU A 255 2.78 -15.83 -16.91
C LEU A 255 2.67 -14.68 -17.93
N VAL A 256 2.70 -13.43 -17.48
CA VAL A 256 2.66 -12.26 -18.36
C VAL A 256 3.88 -12.22 -19.28
N LEU A 257 5.08 -12.47 -18.75
CA LEU A 257 6.32 -12.53 -19.55
C LEU A 257 6.26 -13.63 -20.61
N ILE A 258 5.79 -14.83 -20.23
CA ILE A 258 5.62 -15.96 -21.15
C ILE A 258 4.61 -15.62 -22.26
N ALA A 259 3.46 -15.05 -21.90
CA ALA A 259 2.44 -14.65 -22.86
C ALA A 259 2.98 -13.62 -23.86
N PHE A 260 3.76 -12.65 -23.39
CA PHE A 260 4.40 -11.64 -24.24
C PHE A 260 5.47 -12.23 -25.17
N ALA A 261 6.28 -13.17 -24.68
CA ALA A 261 7.27 -13.84 -25.51
C ALA A 261 6.61 -14.69 -26.61
N LEU A 262 5.49 -15.36 -26.29
CA LEU A 262 4.70 -16.09 -27.26
C LEU A 262 4.15 -15.16 -28.35
N THR A 263 3.56 -14.03 -28.00
CA THR A 263 3.03 -13.08 -28.98
C THR A 263 4.12 -12.47 -29.85
N ALA A 264 5.28 -12.13 -29.28
CA ALA A 264 6.43 -11.61 -30.01
C ALA A 264 7.03 -12.64 -30.99
N SER A 265 7.07 -13.92 -30.61
CA SER A 265 7.65 -15.00 -31.44
C SER A 265 6.67 -15.58 -32.47
N LEU A 266 5.36 -15.42 -32.28
CA LEU A 266 4.31 -15.90 -33.20
C LEU A 266 4.41 -15.27 -34.60
N LEU A 267 4.72 -13.97 -34.70
CA LEU A 267 4.88 -13.29 -35.99
C LEU A 267 6.03 -13.87 -36.82
N PRO A 268 7.28 -13.92 -36.31
CA PRO A 268 8.41 -14.48 -37.06
C PRO A 268 8.24 -15.99 -37.32
N ALA A 269 7.63 -16.74 -36.41
CA ALA A 269 7.29 -18.15 -36.63
C ALA A 269 6.32 -18.33 -37.81
N ARG A 270 5.29 -17.49 -37.92
CA ARG A 270 4.37 -17.48 -39.07
C ARG A 270 5.06 -17.07 -40.36
N ARG A 271 6.01 -16.13 -40.31
CA ARG A 271 6.82 -15.74 -41.48
C ARG A 271 7.71 -16.91 -41.95
N ALA A 272 8.39 -17.59 -41.04
CA ALA A 272 9.21 -18.77 -41.34
C ALA A 272 8.41 -19.88 -42.05
N ALA A 273 7.18 -20.14 -41.59
CA ALA A 273 6.31 -21.17 -42.16
C ALA A 273 5.69 -20.79 -43.53
N LYS A 274 5.79 -19.51 -43.93
CA LYS A 274 5.33 -19.01 -45.23
C LYS A 274 6.43 -18.91 -46.28
N VAL A 275 7.68 -19.23 -45.94
CA VAL A 275 8.79 -19.26 -46.90
C VAL A 275 8.46 -20.26 -48.01
N ASP A 276 8.51 -19.82 -49.26
CA ASP A 276 8.25 -20.67 -50.41
C ASP A 276 9.52 -21.48 -50.74
N PRO A 277 9.49 -22.82 -50.70
CA PRO A 277 10.67 -23.66 -50.94
C PRO A 277 11.32 -23.41 -52.31
N MET A 278 10.54 -22.98 -53.32
CA MET A 278 11.06 -22.65 -54.64
C MET A 278 11.82 -21.32 -54.71
N VAL A 279 11.52 -20.38 -53.82
CA VAL A 279 12.23 -19.09 -53.71
C VAL A 279 13.53 -19.25 -52.91
N ALA A 280 13.54 -20.14 -51.91
CA ALA A 280 14.73 -20.42 -51.10
C ALA A 280 15.89 -21.06 -51.89
N MET A 281 15.60 -21.82 -52.96
CA MET A 281 16.64 -22.44 -53.82
C MET A 281 17.06 -21.58 -55.02
N ARG A 282 16.45 -20.41 -55.21
CA ARG A 282 16.71 -19.53 -56.38
C ARG A 282 17.67 -18.37 -56.06
N TYR A 283 18.14 -18.26 -54.82
CA TYR A 283 19.26 -17.40 -54.45
C TYR A 283 20.56 -18.21 -54.46
N GLU A 284 21.00 -18.55 -55.67
CA GLU A 284 22.41 -18.75 -56.04
C GLU A 284 22.71 -17.87 -57.25
#